data_AF-A0A9N9JAE6-F1
#
_entry.id   AF-A0A9N9JAE6-F1
#
_cell.length_a   1.000
_cell.length_b   1.000
_cell.length_c   1.000
_cell.angle_alpha   90.00
_cell.angle_beta   90.00
_cell.angle_gamma   90.00
#
_symmetry.space_group_name_H-M   'P 1'
#
loop_
_entity.id
_entity.type
_entity.pdbx_description
1 polymer ?
#
loop_
_entity_poly.entity_id
_entity_poly.type
_entity_poly.pdbx_seq_one_letter_code
_entity_poly.pdbx_strand_id
1 'polypeptide(L)'
;SEEDEEIVQKAFSRTFQDPSNLSERFIKFIDKCLDDYETIKGYYAPYTTLVQASGTGKSKLLINVAEKIMTVYCCLRDSKSSGYPFRSDIANILVRDFMNEQEAIATYLAYICACFQKMQEFDRDFKEWMDWHTNKISQEKFWRDVENRMGDIKSHLMKCSKDSETTELVKKYLVKKKHIERKGSVKYLFAFDEAHTLISKNDGNKSVGKNSLFYYIRRALILLPKEAGIFAIFTDTHSNISNFSPVSYLDPSKRVAEEGFILFEPFYLLDTVDMNVNFKKVMTLKESADPQHFFQYGRPLWGALLMPSSDTKGMESEHIIELAMDKLIGGKFFSVWKKDLKDSQKKIDILETLAILGPRLCIEVAPQSGYAPDLIANNMRLCINILEDRKYVVTSMPTEPVLAEASARIMNDPHVSLTELINQLSEALKKGVVEAGYRGELTARLLLLNAWDCCIKKKNEKEKSFDDTDIIFRFVTIEDFLRSLLADNVYEKIENRLEKK
;
A
#
# COMPACT_ATOMS: atom_id res chain seq x y z
N SER A 1 -3.63 12.11 -17.02
CA SER A 1 -4.45 12.29 -18.24
C SER A 1 -5.27 11.03 -18.50
N GLU A 2 -6.18 11.00 -19.48
CA GLU A 2 -6.84 9.73 -19.89
C GLU A 2 -5.81 8.67 -20.33
N GLU A 3 -4.72 9.10 -20.97
CA GLU A 3 -3.59 8.26 -21.36
C GLU A 3 -2.89 7.62 -20.16
N ASP A 4 -2.61 8.38 -19.09
CA ASP A 4 -2.03 7.83 -17.86
C ASP A 4 -2.95 6.80 -17.20
N GLU A 5 -4.27 7.04 -17.21
CA GLU A 5 -5.24 6.08 -16.67
C GLU A 5 -5.22 4.76 -17.45
N GLU A 6 -5.14 4.83 -18.78
CA GLU A 6 -5.03 3.65 -19.63
C GLU A 6 -3.71 2.88 -19.38
N ILE A 7 -2.60 3.60 -19.24
CA ILE A 7 -1.29 3.02 -18.91
C ILE A 7 -1.37 2.29 -17.56
N VAL A 8 -1.90 2.94 -16.52
CA VAL A 8 -2.03 2.36 -15.17
C VAL A 8 -2.95 1.13 -15.18
N GLN A 9 -4.06 1.17 -15.92
CA GLN A 9 -4.97 0.04 -16.06
C GLN A 9 -4.28 -1.15 -16.75
N LYS A 10 -3.52 -0.92 -17.83
CA LYS A 10 -2.79 -1.98 -18.53
C LYS A 10 -1.63 -2.52 -17.68
N ALA A 11 -0.90 -1.64 -16.99
CA ALA A 11 0.12 -2.00 -16.01
C ALA A 11 -0.45 -2.93 -14.93
N PHE A 12 -1.64 -2.63 -14.40
CA PHE A 12 -2.31 -3.49 -13.44
C PHE A 12 -2.78 -4.81 -14.07
N SER A 13 -3.13 -4.82 -15.36
CA SER A 13 -3.63 -6.01 -16.07
C SER A 13 -2.52 -7.01 -16.43
N ARG A 14 -1.24 -6.66 -16.27
CA ARG A 14 -0.10 -7.58 -16.47
C ARG A 14 -0.30 -8.91 -15.73
N THR A 15 0.22 -9.99 -16.29
CA THR A 15 0.18 -11.32 -15.66
C THR A 15 0.79 -11.27 -14.27
N PHE A 16 0.10 -11.85 -13.29
CA PHE A 16 0.60 -11.95 -11.93
C PHE A 16 1.78 -12.92 -11.89
N GLN A 17 2.95 -12.45 -11.46
CA GLN A 17 4.13 -13.28 -11.29
C GLN A 17 4.21 -13.76 -9.85
N ASP A 18 4.24 -15.07 -9.64
CA ASP A 18 4.17 -15.67 -8.31
C ASP A 18 5.15 -16.86 -8.12
N PRO A 19 6.47 -16.61 -8.14
CA PRO A 19 7.48 -17.66 -7.99
C PRO A 19 7.54 -18.21 -6.56
N SER A 20 7.03 -17.45 -5.58
CA SER A 20 7.02 -17.81 -4.16
C SER A 20 5.70 -18.46 -3.70
N ASN A 21 4.76 -18.70 -4.62
CA ASN A 21 3.40 -19.16 -4.32
C ASN A 21 2.68 -18.30 -3.27
N LEU A 22 2.90 -16.98 -3.30
CA LEU A 22 2.24 -15.95 -2.50
C LEU A 22 0.72 -16.12 -2.49
N SER A 23 0.08 -16.35 -3.64
CA SER A 23 -1.37 -16.56 -3.69
C SER A 23 -1.81 -17.79 -2.90
N GLU A 24 -1.06 -18.89 -2.98
CA GLU A 24 -1.38 -20.10 -2.22
C GLU A 24 -1.13 -19.91 -0.71
N ARG A 25 -0.05 -19.24 -0.33
CA ARG A 25 0.24 -18.91 1.08
C ARG A 25 -0.85 -18.03 1.67
N PHE A 26 -1.29 -17.01 0.94
CA PHE A 26 -2.40 -16.15 1.37
C PHE A 26 -3.70 -16.93 1.53
N ILE A 27 -4.04 -17.80 0.57
CA ILE A 27 -5.23 -18.64 0.63
C ILE A 27 -5.21 -19.58 1.84
N LYS A 28 -4.08 -20.26 2.09
CA LYS A 28 -3.92 -21.13 3.26
C LYS A 28 -4.06 -20.37 4.57
N PHE A 29 -3.53 -19.14 4.61
CA PHE A 29 -3.61 -18.28 5.76
C PHE A 29 -5.07 -17.88 6.08
N ILE A 30 -5.84 -17.40 5.11
CA ILE A 30 -7.25 -17.02 5.36
C ILE A 30 -8.15 -18.22 5.67
N ASP A 31 -7.86 -19.40 5.09
CA ASP A 31 -8.55 -20.64 5.43
C ASP A 31 -8.33 -21.01 6.89
N LYS A 32 -7.07 -20.98 7.34
CA LYS A 32 -6.73 -21.20 8.74
C LYS A 32 -7.44 -20.20 9.66
N CYS A 33 -7.48 -18.92 9.30
CA CYS A 33 -8.19 -17.92 10.10
C CYS A 33 -9.68 -18.26 10.25
N LEU A 34 -10.35 -18.66 9.17
CA LEU A 34 -11.78 -18.99 9.26
C LEU A 34 -12.00 -20.32 10.02
N ASP A 35 -11.13 -21.32 9.82
CA ASP A 35 -11.15 -22.56 10.61
C ASP A 35 -11.02 -22.28 12.11
N ASP A 36 -10.06 -21.43 12.49
CA ASP A 36 -9.85 -21.01 13.86
C ASP A 36 -11.06 -20.21 14.40
N TYR A 37 -11.72 -19.37 13.58
CA TYR A 37 -12.94 -18.65 13.97
C TYR A 37 -14.14 -19.60 14.24
N GLU A 38 -14.25 -20.65 13.45
CA GLU A 38 -15.32 -21.65 13.54
C GLU A 38 -15.11 -22.60 14.74
N THR A 39 -13.86 -23.02 14.96
CA THR A 39 -13.52 -24.07 15.94
C THR A 39 -13.03 -23.53 17.30
N ILE A 40 -12.30 -22.42 17.31
CA ILE A 40 -11.71 -21.82 18.52
C ILE A 40 -12.60 -20.67 19.00
N LYS A 41 -12.98 -20.68 20.28
CA LYS A 41 -13.64 -19.54 20.92
C LYS A 41 -12.61 -18.46 21.23
N GLY A 42 -12.88 -17.22 20.84
CA GLY A 42 -12.08 -16.06 21.24
C GLY A 42 -11.80 -15.07 20.12
N TYR A 43 -11.89 -15.47 18.85
CA TYR A 43 -11.71 -14.52 17.74
C TYR A 43 -12.90 -13.57 17.60
N TYR A 44 -12.60 -12.28 17.39
CA TYR A 44 -13.60 -11.22 17.39
C TYR A 44 -14.59 -11.31 16.23
N ALA A 45 -14.10 -11.41 15.00
CA ALA A 45 -14.90 -11.42 13.77
C ALA A 45 -14.10 -12.09 12.63
N PRO A 46 -14.76 -12.66 11.59
CA PRO A 46 -14.10 -13.39 10.50
C PRO A 46 -13.47 -12.43 9.48
N TYR A 47 -12.43 -11.70 9.90
CA TYR A 47 -11.66 -10.83 9.00
C TYR A 47 -10.19 -10.77 9.38
N THR A 48 -9.37 -10.38 8.42
CA THR A 48 -8.02 -9.89 8.71
C THR A 48 -7.65 -8.73 7.77
N THR A 49 -6.42 -8.24 7.89
CA THR A 49 -5.90 -7.11 7.15
C THR A 49 -4.72 -7.52 6.28
N LEU A 50 -4.65 -6.99 5.06
CA LEU A 50 -3.51 -7.12 4.16
C LEU A 50 -2.70 -5.81 4.19
N VAL A 51 -1.50 -5.85 4.75
CA VAL A 51 -0.71 -4.66 5.07
C VAL A 51 0.63 -4.69 4.34
N GLN A 52 0.89 -3.69 3.51
CA GLN A 52 2.20 -3.48 2.90
C GLN A 52 2.24 -2.09 2.23
N ALA A 53 3.43 -1.57 1.95
CA ALA A 53 3.60 -0.32 1.20
C ALA A 53 2.91 -0.32 -0.17
N SER A 54 2.64 0.87 -0.70
CA SER A 54 2.10 1.07 -2.05
C SER A 54 3.02 0.47 -3.13
N GLY A 55 2.43 -0.07 -4.20
CA GLY A 55 3.18 -0.60 -5.34
C GLY A 55 3.77 -2.02 -5.18
N THR A 56 3.50 -2.69 -4.05
CA THR A 56 3.95 -4.07 -3.78
C THR A 56 2.99 -5.15 -4.30
N GLY A 57 1.83 -4.78 -4.86
CA GLY A 57 0.90 -5.72 -5.50
C GLY A 57 -0.22 -6.26 -4.62
N LYS A 58 -0.57 -5.65 -3.48
CA LYS A 58 -1.72 -6.04 -2.63
C LYS A 58 -3.03 -6.25 -3.40
N SER A 59 -3.50 -5.22 -4.10
CA SER A 59 -4.73 -5.26 -4.89
C SER A 59 -4.64 -6.32 -6.00
N LYS A 60 -3.45 -6.49 -6.59
CA LYS A 60 -3.21 -7.50 -7.63
C LYS A 60 -3.24 -8.94 -7.08
N LEU A 61 -2.71 -9.17 -5.86
CA LEU A 61 -2.83 -10.43 -5.15
C LEU A 61 -4.30 -10.78 -4.92
N LEU A 62 -5.12 -9.84 -4.45
CA LEU A 62 -6.56 -10.08 -4.23
C LEU A 62 -7.31 -10.42 -5.52
N ILE A 63 -6.99 -9.75 -6.63
CA ILE A 63 -7.55 -10.06 -7.96
C ILE A 63 -7.11 -11.46 -8.42
N ASN A 64 -5.85 -11.85 -8.20
CA ASN A 64 -5.39 -13.20 -8.54
C ASN A 64 -6.06 -14.28 -7.65
N VAL A 65 -6.27 -14.00 -6.37
CA VAL A 65 -6.99 -14.89 -5.44
C VAL A 65 -8.46 -15.05 -5.86
N ALA A 66 -9.06 -14.03 -6.47
CA ALA A 66 -10.43 -14.09 -6.99
C ALA A 66 -10.61 -15.15 -8.10
N GLU A 67 -9.55 -15.56 -8.79
CA GLU A 67 -9.62 -16.69 -9.75
C GLU A 67 -9.80 -18.05 -9.06
N LYS A 68 -9.53 -18.15 -7.75
CA LYS A 68 -9.56 -19.39 -6.96
C LYS A 68 -10.65 -19.39 -5.88
N ILE A 69 -11.12 -18.21 -5.47
CA ILE A 69 -12.14 -18.02 -4.44
C ILE A 69 -13.18 -17.03 -4.95
N MET A 70 -14.45 -17.37 -4.81
CA MET A 70 -15.55 -16.47 -5.13
C MET A 70 -15.44 -15.18 -4.29
N THR A 71 -15.05 -14.08 -4.91
CA THR A 71 -14.63 -12.84 -4.21
C THR A 71 -15.50 -11.66 -4.62
N VAL A 72 -16.06 -10.92 -3.66
CA VAL A 72 -16.54 -9.54 -3.89
C VAL A 72 -15.38 -8.59 -3.65
N TYR A 73 -15.03 -7.79 -4.64
CA TYR A 73 -14.03 -6.74 -4.52
C TYR A 73 -14.68 -5.37 -4.50
N CYS A 74 -14.44 -4.61 -3.44
CA CYS A 74 -14.97 -3.28 -3.25
C CYS A 74 -13.83 -2.30 -3.00
N CYS A 75 -13.55 -1.43 -3.97
CA CYS A 75 -12.58 -0.35 -3.82
C CYS A 75 -13.27 0.88 -3.25
N LEU A 76 -12.94 1.25 -2.01
CA LEU A 76 -13.55 2.34 -1.26
C LEU A 76 -12.82 3.68 -1.40
N ARG A 77 -11.85 3.77 -2.33
CA ARG A 77 -11.03 4.95 -2.65
C ARG A 77 -11.85 6.23 -2.80
N ASP A 78 -11.37 7.37 -2.30
CA ASP A 78 -12.04 8.68 -2.48
C ASP A 78 -12.50 8.94 -3.93
N SER A 79 -13.68 9.54 -4.09
CA SER A 79 -14.30 9.78 -5.41
C SER A 79 -13.52 10.75 -6.29
N LYS A 80 -12.62 11.56 -5.71
CA LYS A 80 -11.75 12.48 -6.46
C LYS A 80 -10.42 11.85 -6.88
N SER A 81 -10.16 10.60 -6.49
CA SER A 81 -8.89 9.94 -6.78
C SER A 81 -8.96 9.17 -8.11
N SER A 82 -7.93 9.31 -8.94
CA SER A 82 -7.79 8.68 -10.26
C SER A 82 -7.03 7.33 -10.22
N GLY A 83 -6.85 6.74 -9.04
CA GLY A 83 -6.11 5.49 -8.88
C GLY A 83 -6.85 4.25 -9.39
N TYR A 84 -6.09 3.20 -9.70
CA TYR A 84 -6.60 1.90 -10.13
C TYR A 84 -6.31 0.81 -9.06
N PRO A 85 -7.22 -0.16 -8.81
CA PRO A 85 -8.55 -0.33 -9.40
C PRO A 85 -9.51 0.82 -9.13
N PHE A 86 -10.46 1.02 -10.05
CA PHE A 86 -11.47 2.07 -9.96
C PHE A 86 -12.28 1.94 -8.67
N ARG A 87 -12.75 3.08 -8.13
CA ARG A 87 -13.73 3.10 -7.04
C ARG A 87 -14.97 2.29 -7.47
N SER A 88 -15.45 1.43 -6.57
CA SER A 88 -16.69 0.70 -6.80
C SER A 88 -17.90 1.62 -6.63
N ASP A 89 -18.89 1.55 -7.52
CA ASP A 89 -20.06 2.45 -7.45
C ASP A 89 -20.84 2.32 -6.12
N ILE A 90 -20.88 1.11 -5.57
CA ILE A 90 -21.50 0.83 -4.27
C ILE A 90 -20.80 1.54 -3.10
N ALA A 91 -19.55 1.98 -3.27
CA ALA A 91 -18.77 2.59 -2.20
C ALA A 91 -19.45 3.84 -1.63
N ASN A 92 -20.20 4.60 -2.45
CA ASN A 92 -20.96 5.77 -1.97
C ASN A 92 -22.00 5.40 -0.91
N ILE A 93 -22.57 4.19 -0.97
CA ILE A 93 -23.53 3.70 0.03
C ILE A 93 -22.79 3.21 1.27
N LEU A 94 -21.63 2.60 1.10
CA LEU A 94 -20.86 1.99 2.18
C LEU A 94 -20.05 3.00 3.01
N VAL A 95 -19.73 4.18 2.45
CA VAL A 95 -18.96 5.23 3.13
C VAL A 95 -19.77 6.49 3.47
N ARG A 96 -21.08 6.48 3.25
CA ARG A 96 -21.96 7.59 3.63
C ARG A 96 -22.11 7.70 5.14
N ASP A 97 -22.58 8.86 5.58
CA ASP A 97 -23.00 9.05 6.96
C ASP A 97 -24.32 8.29 7.21
N PHE A 98 -24.36 7.51 8.29
CA PHE A 98 -25.57 6.82 8.73
C PHE A 98 -26.20 7.54 9.92
N MET A 99 -27.51 7.44 10.06
CA MET A 99 -28.26 8.11 11.11
C MET A 99 -27.98 7.52 12.50
N ASN A 100 -27.78 6.19 12.57
CA ASN A 100 -27.54 5.47 13.82
C ASN A 100 -26.84 4.11 13.58
N GLU A 101 -26.36 3.49 14.66
CA GLU A 101 -25.63 2.21 14.61
C GLU A 101 -26.45 1.09 13.93
N GLN A 102 -27.75 1.03 14.21
CA GLN A 102 -28.63 0.01 13.61
C GLN A 102 -28.65 0.15 12.09
N GLU A 103 -28.74 1.38 11.57
CA GLU A 103 -28.72 1.64 10.14
C GLU A 103 -27.38 1.24 9.50
N ALA A 104 -26.26 1.56 10.15
CA ALA A 104 -24.93 1.20 9.66
C ALA A 104 -24.75 -0.33 9.59
N ILE A 105 -25.05 -1.04 10.69
CA ILE A 105 -24.96 -2.51 10.76
C ILE A 105 -25.90 -3.16 9.74
N ALA A 106 -27.16 -2.70 9.66
CA ALA A 106 -28.13 -3.22 8.70
C ALA A 106 -27.68 -3.00 7.25
N THR A 107 -27.00 -1.89 6.96
CA THR A 107 -26.47 -1.61 5.61
C THR A 107 -25.36 -2.59 5.24
N TYR A 108 -24.39 -2.84 6.12
CA TYR A 108 -23.30 -3.79 5.84
C TYR A 108 -23.79 -5.24 5.75
N LEU A 109 -24.75 -5.63 6.61
CA LEU A 109 -25.41 -6.94 6.49
C LEU A 109 -26.19 -7.07 5.19
N ALA A 110 -26.96 -6.05 4.82
CA ALA A 110 -27.70 -6.03 3.56
C ALA A 110 -26.75 -6.12 2.36
N TYR A 111 -25.61 -5.43 2.39
CA TYR A 111 -24.57 -5.51 1.36
C TYR A 111 -24.04 -6.93 1.19
N ILE A 112 -23.62 -7.58 2.29
CA ILE A 112 -23.09 -8.95 2.26
C ILE A 112 -24.16 -9.92 1.75
N CYS A 113 -25.39 -9.84 2.27
CA CYS A 113 -26.50 -10.69 1.85
C CYS A 113 -26.90 -10.48 0.37
N ALA A 114 -26.96 -9.24 -0.10
CA ALA A 114 -27.30 -8.92 -1.49
C ALA A 114 -26.23 -9.45 -2.45
N CYS A 115 -24.94 -9.23 -2.14
CA CYS A 115 -23.84 -9.80 -2.92
C CYS A 115 -23.89 -11.32 -2.93
N PHE A 116 -24.13 -11.94 -1.77
CA PHE A 116 -24.26 -13.40 -1.67
C PHE A 116 -25.40 -13.92 -2.54
N GLN A 117 -26.59 -13.32 -2.49
CA GLN A 117 -27.72 -13.71 -3.35
C GLN A 117 -27.35 -13.58 -4.83
N LYS A 118 -26.68 -12.49 -5.21
CA LYS A 118 -26.22 -12.28 -6.58
C LYS A 118 -25.22 -13.34 -7.03
N MET A 119 -24.28 -13.73 -6.16
CA MET A 119 -23.36 -14.84 -6.40
C MET A 119 -24.09 -16.17 -6.61
N GLN A 120 -25.14 -16.45 -5.83
CA GLN A 120 -25.93 -17.67 -6.00
C GLN A 120 -26.66 -17.74 -7.35
N GLU A 121 -26.90 -16.61 -8.00
CA GLU A 121 -27.53 -16.52 -9.32
C GLU A 121 -26.50 -16.55 -10.46
N PHE A 122 -25.21 -16.39 -10.16
CA PHE A 122 -24.16 -16.36 -11.17
C PHE A 122 -23.77 -17.79 -11.58
N ASP A 123 -23.70 -18.04 -12.89
CA ASP A 123 -23.43 -19.36 -13.49
C ASP A 123 -22.14 -19.41 -14.33
N ARG A 124 -21.37 -18.31 -14.35
CA ARG A 124 -20.11 -18.22 -15.08
C ARG A 124 -18.92 -18.39 -14.15
N ASP A 125 -17.72 -18.37 -14.72
CA ASP A 125 -16.48 -18.56 -13.95
C ASP A 125 -16.15 -17.37 -13.02
N PHE A 126 -15.18 -17.57 -12.12
CA PHE A 126 -14.83 -16.55 -11.13
C PHE A 126 -14.16 -15.31 -11.73
N LYS A 127 -13.55 -15.44 -12.91
CA LYS A 127 -12.91 -14.31 -13.60
C LYS A 127 -13.97 -13.38 -14.18
N GLU A 128 -14.96 -13.94 -14.87
CA GLU A 128 -16.11 -13.17 -15.35
C GLU A 128 -16.89 -12.53 -14.20
N TRP A 129 -17.02 -13.24 -13.06
CA TRP A 129 -17.61 -12.65 -11.85
C TRP A 129 -16.86 -11.40 -11.43
N MET A 130 -15.52 -11.48 -11.35
CA MET A 130 -14.65 -10.38 -10.95
C MET A 130 -14.77 -9.20 -11.91
N ASP A 131 -14.56 -9.46 -13.20
CA ASP A 131 -14.62 -8.44 -14.26
C ASP A 131 -15.96 -7.69 -14.23
N TRP A 132 -17.07 -8.38 -13.93
CA TRP A 132 -18.39 -7.76 -13.97
C TRP A 132 -18.57 -6.62 -12.96
N HIS A 133 -17.93 -6.70 -11.79
CA HIS A 133 -18.07 -5.71 -10.72
C HIS A 133 -16.85 -4.80 -10.50
N THR A 134 -15.75 -5.04 -11.23
CA THR A 134 -14.55 -4.17 -11.21
C THR A 134 -14.30 -3.41 -12.51
N ASN A 135 -14.91 -3.81 -13.63
CA ASN A 135 -14.77 -3.11 -14.90
C ASN A 135 -15.66 -1.84 -14.95
N LYS A 136 -15.08 -0.73 -15.43
CA LYS A 136 -15.73 0.59 -15.51
C LYS A 136 -17.11 0.59 -16.19
N ILE A 137 -17.30 -0.25 -17.22
CA ILE A 137 -18.55 -0.27 -18.01
C ILE A 137 -19.62 -1.12 -17.32
N SER A 138 -19.25 -2.30 -16.80
CA SER A 138 -20.24 -3.26 -16.30
C SER A 138 -20.61 -3.07 -14.83
N GLN A 139 -19.72 -2.46 -14.03
CA GLN A 139 -19.91 -2.34 -12.60
C GLN A 139 -21.18 -1.55 -12.23
N GLU A 140 -21.58 -0.55 -13.02
CA GLU A 140 -22.77 0.27 -12.75
C GLU A 140 -24.03 -0.59 -12.69
N LYS A 141 -24.22 -1.46 -13.69
CA LYS A 141 -25.38 -2.35 -13.73
C LYS A 141 -25.33 -3.39 -12.61
N PHE A 142 -24.13 -3.90 -12.29
CA PHE A 142 -23.94 -4.86 -11.21
C PHE A 142 -24.29 -4.25 -9.85
N TRP A 143 -23.67 -3.13 -9.50
CA TRP A 143 -23.83 -2.49 -8.20
C TRP A 143 -25.22 -1.91 -7.99
N ARG A 144 -25.88 -1.43 -9.06
CA ARG A 144 -27.29 -1.02 -8.98
C ARG A 144 -28.23 -2.17 -8.65
N ASP A 145 -27.99 -3.37 -9.17
CA ASP A 145 -28.78 -4.56 -8.79
C ASP A 145 -28.54 -4.95 -7.32
N VAL A 146 -27.29 -4.89 -6.87
CA VAL A 146 -26.93 -5.11 -5.46
C VAL A 146 -27.62 -4.09 -4.56
N GLU A 147 -27.57 -2.80 -4.91
CA GLU A 147 -28.23 -1.71 -4.18
C GLU A 147 -29.74 -1.93 -4.06
N ASN A 148 -30.42 -2.32 -5.14
CA ASN A 148 -31.85 -2.60 -5.11
C ASN A 148 -32.18 -3.72 -4.11
N ARG A 149 -31.43 -4.83 -4.14
CA ARG A 149 -31.58 -5.94 -3.17
C ARG A 149 -31.28 -5.49 -1.74
N MET A 150 -30.27 -4.63 -1.56
CA MET A 150 -29.93 -4.08 -0.25
C MET A 150 -31.12 -3.31 0.33
N GLY A 151 -31.86 -2.54 -0.47
CA GLY A 151 -33.04 -1.80 -0.04
C GLY A 151 -34.07 -2.70 0.66
N ASP A 152 -34.44 -3.80 0.01
CA ASP A 152 -35.41 -4.77 0.55
C ASP A 152 -34.89 -5.45 1.82
N ILE A 153 -33.65 -5.98 1.79
CA ILE A 153 -33.05 -6.68 2.91
C ILE A 153 -32.89 -5.75 4.13
N LYS A 154 -32.41 -4.53 3.90
CA LYS A 154 -32.22 -3.51 4.95
C LYS A 154 -33.56 -3.17 5.61
N SER A 155 -34.65 -3.04 4.83
CA SER A 155 -35.97 -2.75 5.38
C SER A 155 -36.45 -3.81 6.38
N HIS A 156 -36.06 -5.08 6.19
CA HIS A 156 -36.37 -6.17 7.12
C HIS A 156 -35.42 -6.17 8.32
N LEU A 157 -34.13 -5.95 8.11
CA LEU A 157 -33.13 -5.87 9.18
C LEU A 157 -33.42 -4.73 10.17
N MET A 158 -33.93 -3.59 9.67
CA MET A 158 -34.31 -2.45 10.52
C MET A 158 -35.49 -2.75 11.46
N LYS A 159 -36.25 -3.84 11.23
CA LYS A 159 -37.33 -4.28 12.12
C LYS A 159 -36.82 -5.17 13.26
N CYS A 160 -35.60 -5.69 13.16
CA CYS A 160 -34.99 -6.52 14.21
C CYS A 160 -34.58 -5.66 15.39
N SER A 161 -34.90 -6.12 16.60
CA SER A 161 -34.60 -5.42 17.85
C SER A 161 -33.40 -6.01 18.61
N LYS A 162 -33.06 -7.27 18.33
CA LYS A 162 -32.00 -8.03 19.01
C LYS A 162 -31.03 -8.67 18.01
N ASP A 163 -29.77 -8.81 18.43
CA ASP A 163 -28.72 -9.50 17.65
C ASP A 163 -29.16 -10.92 17.22
N SER A 164 -29.89 -11.66 18.07
CA SER A 164 -30.39 -13.00 17.75
C SER A 164 -31.41 -13.02 16.61
N GLU A 165 -32.35 -12.05 16.58
CA GLU A 165 -33.34 -11.91 15.50
C GLU A 165 -32.65 -11.56 14.18
N THR A 166 -31.66 -10.64 14.25
CA THR A 166 -30.86 -10.25 13.11
C THR A 166 -30.09 -11.44 12.54
N THR A 167 -29.42 -12.24 13.38
CA THR A 167 -28.70 -13.43 12.94
C THR A 167 -29.62 -14.47 12.31
N GLU A 168 -30.81 -14.72 12.87
CA GLU A 168 -31.80 -15.64 12.26
C GLU A 168 -32.30 -15.14 10.91
N LEU A 169 -32.52 -13.83 10.77
CA LEU A 169 -32.94 -13.24 9.50
C LEU A 169 -31.82 -13.33 8.45
N VAL A 170 -30.58 -13.00 8.82
CA VAL A 170 -29.40 -13.13 7.95
C VAL A 170 -29.21 -14.57 7.49
N LYS A 171 -29.39 -15.58 8.37
CA LYS A 171 -29.35 -17.00 7.99
C LYS A 171 -30.31 -17.33 6.83
N LYS A 172 -31.51 -16.74 6.82
CA LYS A 172 -32.50 -16.94 5.74
C LYS A 172 -32.05 -16.33 4.41
N TYR A 173 -31.27 -15.26 4.45
CA TYR A 173 -30.72 -14.62 3.25
C TYR A 173 -29.47 -15.33 2.70
N LEU A 174 -28.72 -16.03 3.55
CA LEU A 174 -27.50 -16.76 3.19
C LEU A 174 -27.73 -18.25 2.88
N VAL A 175 -28.94 -18.60 2.46
CA VAL A 175 -29.27 -19.98 2.04
C VAL A 175 -28.54 -20.29 0.73
N LYS A 176 -27.63 -21.26 0.78
CA LYS A 176 -26.87 -21.76 -0.37
C LYS A 176 -27.82 -22.46 -1.35
N LYS A 177 -27.95 -21.91 -2.56
CA LYS A 177 -28.67 -22.56 -3.66
C LYS A 177 -27.73 -23.38 -4.54
N LYS A 178 -26.47 -22.96 -4.63
CA LYS A 178 -25.42 -23.64 -5.39
C LYS A 178 -24.32 -24.11 -4.45
N HIS A 179 -23.75 -25.28 -4.75
CA HIS A 179 -22.57 -25.78 -4.05
C HIS A 179 -21.33 -25.24 -4.75
N ILE A 180 -20.49 -24.50 -4.03
CA ILE A 180 -19.15 -24.13 -4.51
C ILE A 180 -18.19 -25.23 -4.07
N GLU A 181 -17.73 -26.03 -5.02
CA GLU A 181 -16.72 -27.07 -4.77
C GLU A 181 -15.35 -26.43 -4.51
N ARG A 182 -15.07 -26.12 -3.25
CA ARG A 182 -13.75 -25.70 -2.76
C ARG A 182 -13.42 -26.50 -1.51
N LYS A 183 -12.17 -26.98 -1.38
CA LYS A 183 -11.73 -27.77 -0.22
C LYS A 183 -11.54 -26.94 1.05
N GLY A 184 -10.97 -25.73 0.96
CA GLY A 184 -10.71 -24.89 2.14
C GLY A 184 -11.96 -24.21 2.70
N SER A 185 -11.85 -23.61 3.87
CA SER A 185 -12.99 -23.13 4.66
C SER A 185 -13.60 -21.83 4.15
N VAL A 186 -12.78 -20.91 3.62
CA VAL A 186 -13.30 -19.66 3.01
C VAL A 186 -13.97 -19.97 1.67
N LYS A 187 -15.29 -19.89 1.59
CA LYS A 187 -16.04 -20.09 0.33
C LYS A 187 -16.28 -18.76 -0.39
N TYR A 188 -16.46 -17.68 0.37
CA TYR A 188 -16.76 -16.35 -0.13
C TYR A 188 -15.83 -15.35 0.54
N LEU A 189 -15.10 -14.57 -0.27
CA LEU A 189 -14.19 -13.54 0.21
C LEU A 189 -14.79 -12.16 -0.06
N PHE A 190 -14.81 -11.28 0.94
CA PHE A 190 -15.16 -9.87 0.77
C PHE A 190 -13.91 -9.02 0.94
N ALA A 191 -13.36 -8.52 -0.17
CA ALA A 191 -12.18 -7.66 -0.19
C ALA A 191 -12.60 -6.19 -0.20
N PHE A 192 -12.26 -5.46 0.85
CA PHE A 192 -12.40 -4.01 0.94
C PHE A 192 -11.03 -3.37 0.69
N ASP A 193 -10.86 -2.81 -0.50
CA ASP A 193 -9.65 -2.07 -0.90
C ASP A 193 -9.77 -0.58 -0.59
N GLU A 194 -8.63 0.06 -0.36
CA GLU A 194 -8.53 1.45 0.10
C GLU A 194 -9.37 1.70 1.36
N ALA A 195 -9.25 0.77 2.31
CA ALA A 195 -10.13 0.71 3.47
C ALA A 195 -10.02 1.94 4.40
N HIS A 196 -8.95 2.76 4.39
CA HIS A 196 -8.81 3.95 5.26
C HIS A 196 -10.04 4.85 5.25
N THR A 197 -10.80 4.88 4.16
CA THR A 197 -12.03 5.66 4.04
C THR A 197 -13.11 5.26 5.05
N LEU A 198 -13.05 4.03 5.58
CA LEU A 198 -13.91 3.54 6.68
C LEU A 198 -13.50 4.07 8.06
N ILE A 199 -12.32 4.69 8.17
CA ILE A 199 -11.74 5.17 9.43
C ILE A 199 -11.57 6.69 9.42
N SER A 200 -11.31 7.27 8.25
CA SER A 200 -10.97 8.68 8.08
C SER A 200 -12.09 9.60 8.56
N LYS A 201 -11.74 10.51 9.49
CA LYS A 201 -12.60 11.58 10.02
C LYS A 201 -12.55 12.86 9.15
N ASN A 202 -11.86 12.83 8.02
CA ASN A 202 -11.37 14.05 7.35
C ASN A 202 -12.41 14.93 6.66
N ASP A 203 -13.72 14.73 6.86
CA ASP A 203 -14.75 15.71 6.47
C ASP A 203 -15.76 15.97 7.60
N GLY A 204 -15.29 16.09 8.84
CA GLY A 204 -16.06 16.70 9.93
C GLY A 204 -17.28 15.93 10.45
N ASN A 205 -17.70 14.79 9.87
CA ASN A 205 -18.85 14.02 10.39
C ASN A 205 -18.94 12.54 9.96
N LYS A 206 -17.84 11.87 9.58
CA LYS A 206 -17.87 10.43 9.17
C LYS A 206 -17.90 9.44 10.35
N SER A 207 -18.68 9.74 11.39
CA SER A 207 -18.91 8.84 12.53
C SER A 207 -20.38 8.79 12.85
N VAL A 208 -20.90 7.57 12.94
CA VAL A 208 -22.23 7.35 13.48
C VAL A 208 -22.07 7.30 14.99
N GLY A 209 -22.56 8.30 15.72
CA GLY A 209 -22.22 8.41 17.15
C GLY A 209 -20.72 8.57 17.40
N LYS A 210 -20.08 7.63 18.12
CA LYS A 210 -18.66 7.71 18.53
C LYS A 210 -17.71 6.80 17.76
N ASN A 211 -18.21 5.93 16.86
CA ASN A 211 -17.43 4.87 16.24
C ASN A 211 -17.23 5.10 14.73
N SER A 212 -16.17 4.50 14.18
CA SER A 212 -15.87 4.52 12.75
C SER A 212 -16.75 3.53 11.97
N LEU A 213 -16.84 3.70 10.65
CA LEU A 213 -17.52 2.76 9.77
C LEU A 213 -16.89 1.35 9.82
N PHE A 214 -15.57 1.29 10.02
CA PHE A 214 -14.85 0.04 10.23
C PHE A 214 -15.35 -0.74 11.47
N TYR A 215 -15.76 -0.06 12.54
CA TYR A 215 -16.37 -0.73 13.69
C TYR A 215 -17.69 -1.41 13.33
N TYR A 216 -18.55 -0.72 12.55
CA TYR A 216 -19.87 -1.22 12.18
C TYR A 216 -19.82 -2.41 11.22
N ILE A 217 -18.88 -2.42 10.28
CA ILE A 217 -18.69 -3.58 9.42
C ILE A 217 -18.20 -4.79 10.21
N ARG A 218 -17.31 -4.63 11.20
CA ARG A 218 -16.91 -5.73 12.10
C ARG A 218 -18.12 -6.26 12.89
N ARG A 219 -19.00 -5.37 13.38
CA ARG A 219 -20.26 -5.76 14.03
C ARG A 219 -21.16 -6.56 13.10
N ALA A 220 -21.30 -6.15 11.84
CA ALA A 220 -22.05 -6.91 10.84
C ALA A 220 -21.45 -8.31 10.60
N LEU A 221 -20.11 -8.42 10.49
CA LEU A 221 -19.42 -9.70 10.31
C LEU A 221 -19.64 -10.67 11.49
N ILE A 222 -19.76 -10.17 12.71
CA ILE A 222 -20.07 -10.99 13.91
C ILE A 222 -21.47 -11.60 13.82
N LEU A 223 -22.42 -10.88 13.22
CA LEU A 223 -23.82 -11.31 13.12
C LEU A 223 -24.05 -12.31 12.00
N LEU A 224 -23.03 -12.60 11.18
CA LEU A 224 -23.09 -13.63 10.16
C LEU A 224 -23.08 -15.04 10.80
N PRO A 225 -23.72 -16.04 10.16
CA PRO A 225 -23.60 -17.43 10.57
C PRO A 225 -22.15 -17.89 10.40
N LYS A 226 -21.58 -18.55 11.42
CA LYS A 226 -20.18 -18.99 11.38
C LYS A 226 -19.91 -19.92 10.20
N GLU A 227 -20.84 -20.83 9.93
CA GLU A 227 -20.73 -21.87 8.90
C GLU A 227 -21.04 -21.36 7.47
N ALA A 228 -21.23 -20.04 7.30
CA ALA A 228 -21.51 -19.45 6.01
C ALA A 228 -20.31 -19.58 5.04
N GLY A 229 -19.09 -19.72 5.57
CA GLY A 229 -17.87 -19.73 4.77
C GLY A 229 -17.48 -18.34 4.27
N ILE A 230 -17.91 -17.27 4.95
CA ILE A 230 -17.66 -15.87 4.58
C ILE A 230 -16.49 -15.34 5.38
N PHE A 231 -15.52 -14.73 4.70
CA PHE A 231 -14.38 -14.06 5.34
C PHE A 231 -14.13 -12.71 4.69
N ALA A 232 -13.71 -11.71 5.47
CA ALA A 232 -13.43 -10.37 4.97
C ALA A 232 -11.93 -10.02 5.03
N ILE A 233 -11.46 -9.25 4.05
CA ILE A 233 -10.11 -8.71 3.99
C ILE A 233 -10.18 -7.21 3.83
N PHE A 234 -9.47 -6.50 4.70
CA PHE A 234 -9.28 -5.06 4.57
C PHE A 234 -7.86 -4.80 4.12
N THR A 235 -7.69 -4.19 2.95
CA THR A 235 -6.38 -3.77 2.45
C THR A 235 -6.34 -2.26 2.38
N ASP A 236 -5.19 -1.71 2.73
CA ASP A 236 -4.96 -0.30 2.57
C ASP A 236 -3.47 0.01 2.41
N THR A 237 -3.19 1.06 1.65
CA THR A 237 -1.88 1.68 1.56
C THR A 237 -1.70 2.82 2.55
N HIS A 238 -2.75 3.54 2.95
CA HIS A 238 -2.63 4.82 3.66
C HIS A 238 -2.97 4.77 5.16
N SER A 239 -3.57 3.69 5.65
CA SER A 239 -3.81 3.53 7.08
C SER A 239 -2.61 2.97 7.81
N ASN A 240 -2.30 3.61 8.94
CA ASN A 240 -1.47 3.05 9.98
C ASN A 240 -2.05 1.68 10.42
N ILE A 241 -1.20 0.65 10.56
CA ILE A 241 -1.57 -0.71 10.99
C ILE A 241 -2.48 -0.71 12.22
N SER A 242 -2.22 0.21 13.14
CA SER A 242 -3.00 0.38 14.37
C SER A 242 -4.48 0.73 14.14
N ASN A 243 -4.86 1.24 12.96
CA ASN A 243 -6.24 1.61 12.66
C ASN A 243 -7.13 0.39 12.38
N PHE A 244 -6.59 -0.65 11.70
CA PHE A 244 -7.35 -1.86 11.36
C PHE A 244 -7.01 -3.07 12.24
N SER A 245 -5.82 -3.05 12.84
CA SER A 245 -5.30 -4.09 13.73
C SER A 245 -4.61 -3.41 14.94
N PRO A 246 -5.36 -2.75 15.84
CA PRO A 246 -4.79 -2.12 17.03
C PRO A 246 -4.29 -3.15 18.05
N VAL A 247 -3.45 -2.71 18.97
CA VAL A 247 -3.27 -3.36 20.28
C VAL A 247 -4.63 -3.49 20.98
N SER A 248 -4.86 -4.60 21.66
CA SER A 248 -6.17 -4.95 22.23
C SER A 248 -6.80 -3.83 23.07
N TYR A 249 -6.04 -3.23 23.99
CA TYR A 249 -6.53 -2.18 24.90
C TYR A 249 -6.81 -0.82 24.23
N LEU A 250 -6.39 -0.61 22.96
CA LEU A 250 -6.73 0.57 22.16
C LEU A 250 -7.82 0.27 21.13
N ASP A 251 -8.36 -0.96 21.06
CA ASP A 251 -9.40 -1.29 20.10
C ASP A 251 -10.69 -0.52 20.45
N PRO A 252 -11.36 0.13 19.47
CA PRO A 252 -12.62 0.83 19.71
C PRO A 252 -13.75 -0.09 20.19
N SER A 253 -13.66 -1.40 19.92
CA SER A 253 -14.58 -2.39 20.46
C SER A 253 -14.18 -2.82 21.87
N LYS A 254 -15.05 -2.53 22.83
CA LYS A 254 -14.94 -3.01 24.22
C LYS A 254 -14.84 -4.53 24.32
N ARG A 255 -15.38 -5.27 23.35
CA ARG A 255 -15.24 -6.73 23.32
C ARG A 255 -13.77 -7.14 23.17
N VAL A 256 -12.99 -6.41 22.39
CA VAL A 256 -11.56 -6.66 22.24
C VAL A 256 -10.77 -6.07 23.42
N ALA A 257 -11.08 -4.83 23.80
CA ALA A 257 -10.33 -4.10 24.83
C ALA A 257 -10.58 -4.59 26.27
N GLU A 258 -11.82 -5.01 26.59
CA GLU A 258 -12.27 -5.36 27.94
C GLU A 258 -12.66 -6.86 28.06
N GLU A 259 -13.30 -7.45 27.03
CA GLU A 259 -13.80 -8.84 27.09
C GLU A 259 -12.80 -9.89 26.57
N GLY A 260 -11.61 -9.49 26.14
CA GLY A 260 -10.50 -10.40 25.80
C GLY A 260 -10.62 -11.10 24.44
N PHE A 261 -11.44 -10.60 23.51
CA PHE A 261 -11.46 -11.13 22.14
C PHE A 261 -10.15 -10.86 21.40
N ILE A 262 -9.74 -11.82 20.56
CA ILE A 262 -8.48 -11.82 19.81
C ILE A 262 -8.75 -11.40 18.37
N LEU A 263 -7.83 -10.63 17.79
CA LEU A 263 -7.81 -10.31 16.36
C LEU A 263 -6.88 -11.28 15.61
N PHE A 264 -7.23 -11.61 14.36
CA PHE A 264 -6.31 -12.33 13.48
C PHE A 264 -5.05 -11.51 13.20
N GLU A 265 -3.92 -12.19 13.01
CA GLU A 265 -2.69 -11.55 12.59
C GLU A 265 -2.86 -10.91 11.21
N PRO A 266 -2.24 -9.75 10.95
CA PRO A 266 -2.23 -9.17 9.61
C PRO A 266 -1.40 -10.04 8.65
N PHE A 267 -1.79 -10.12 7.38
CA PHE A 267 -0.93 -10.64 6.32
C PHE A 267 -0.10 -9.50 5.74
N TYR A 268 1.23 -9.57 5.85
CA TYR A 268 2.11 -8.47 5.42
C TYR A 268 3.31 -8.87 4.56
N LEU A 269 3.63 -10.16 4.51
CA LEU A 269 4.78 -10.68 3.75
C LEU A 269 4.40 -10.81 2.27
N LEU A 270 4.64 -9.75 1.51
CA LEU A 270 4.56 -9.74 0.05
C LEU A 270 6.00 -9.71 -0.47
N ASP A 271 6.54 -10.87 -0.84
CA ASP A 271 7.89 -11.03 -1.39
C ASP A 271 7.92 -10.71 -2.89
N THR A 272 7.45 -9.51 -3.24
CA THR A 272 7.30 -9.05 -4.63
C THR A 272 8.42 -8.12 -5.11
N VAL A 273 9.41 -7.83 -4.25
CA VAL A 273 10.59 -7.03 -4.61
C VAL A 273 11.43 -7.77 -5.64
N ASP A 274 11.92 -7.06 -6.65
CA ASP A 274 12.71 -7.54 -7.79
C ASP A 274 12.01 -8.59 -8.66
N MET A 275 10.69 -8.72 -8.54
CA MET A 275 9.89 -9.69 -9.30
C MET A 275 9.96 -9.52 -10.82
N ASN A 276 10.23 -8.30 -11.29
CA ASN A 276 10.37 -8.03 -12.72
C ASN A 276 11.80 -8.25 -13.24
N VAL A 277 12.78 -8.51 -12.37
CA VAL A 277 14.20 -8.53 -12.73
C VAL A 277 14.59 -9.88 -13.33
N ASN A 278 15.24 -9.84 -14.49
CA ASN A 278 16.00 -10.97 -15.00
C ASN A 278 17.51 -10.73 -14.81
N PHE A 279 18.04 -11.19 -13.68
CA PHE A 279 19.46 -11.00 -13.32
C PHE A 279 20.45 -11.55 -14.34
N LYS A 280 20.05 -12.46 -15.23
CA LYS A 280 20.91 -13.01 -16.29
C LYS A 280 21.05 -12.10 -17.51
N LYS A 281 20.20 -11.05 -17.63
CA LYS A 281 20.17 -10.15 -18.79
C LYS A 281 20.97 -8.86 -18.60
N VAL A 282 21.34 -8.51 -17.37
CA VAL A 282 22.07 -7.28 -17.06
C VAL A 282 23.52 -7.64 -16.78
N MET A 283 24.40 -7.47 -17.77
CA MET A 283 25.80 -7.92 -17.71
C MET A 283 26.80 -6.77 -17.70
N THR A 284 26.37 -5.55 -18.05
CA THR A 284 27.23 -4.36 -18.12
C THR A 284 26.66 -3.18 -17.33
N LEU A 285 27.54 -2.23 -16.97
CA LEU A 285 27.12 -0.96 -16.36
C LEU A 285 26.12 -0.22 -17.25
N LYS A 286 26.38 -0.12 -18.56
CA LYS A 286 25.49 0.57 -19.49
C LYS A 286 24.08 -0.04 -19.51
N GLU A 287 23.97 -1.37 -19.53
CA GLU A 287 22.68 -2.06 -19.47
C GLU A 287 21.97 -1.83 -18.13
N SER A 288 22.71 -1.74 -17.02
CA SER A 288 22.11 -1.48 -15.70
C SER A 288 21.52 -0.06 -15.56
N ALA A 289 22.02 0.90 -16.34
CA ALA A 289 21.48 2.27 -16.40
C ALA A 289 20.39 2.43 -17.47
N ASP A 290 20.15 1.42 -18.31
CA ASP A 290 19.03 1.45 -19.27
C ASP A 290 17.71 1.47 -18.48
N PRO A 291 16.80 2.44 -18.73
CA PRO A 291 15.48 2.46 -18.10
C PRO A 291 14.75 1.11 -18.15
N GLN A 292 14.87 0.35 -19.24
CA GLN A 292 14.22 -0.94 -19.38
C GLN A 292 14.66 -1.95 -18.31
N HIS A 293 15.87 -1.84 -17.77
CA HIS A 293 16.37 -2.67 -16.67
C HIS A 293 16.24 -1.95 -15.32
N PHE A 294 16.54 -0.66 -15.27
CA PHE A 294 16.55 0.15 -14.04
C PHE A 294 15.20 0.07 -13.29
N PHE A 295 14.09 0.21 -14.00
CA PHE A 295 12.75 0.18 -13.40
C PHE A 295 12.24 -1.24 -13.10
N GLN A 296 12.96 -2.29 -13.48
CA GLN A 296 12.60 -3.67 -13.09
C GLN A 296 12.95 -3.96 -11.63
N TYR A 297 13.97 -3.29 -11.09
CA TYR A 297 14.41 -3.45 -9.70
C TYR A 297 13.45 -2.77 -8.71
N GLY A 298 13.38 -3.32 -7.52
CA GLY A 298 12.49 -2.88 -6.46
C GLY A 298 11.08 -3.42 -6.61
N ARG A 299 10.09 -2.65 -6.17
CA ARG A 299 8.69 -3.09 -6.22
C ARG A 299 8.16 -3.18 -7.67
N PRO A 300 7.17 -4.06 -7.95
CA PRO A 300 6.70 -4.32 -9.32
C PRO A 300 6.09 -3.12 -10.04
N LEU A 301 5.59 -2.13 -9.29
CA LEU A 301 4.93 -0.93 -9.81
C LEU A 301 5.75 -0.23 -10.90
N TRP A 302 7.04 -0.03 -10.65
CA TRP A 302 7.92 0.78 -11.49
C TRP A 302 8.02 0.24 -12.91
N GLY A 303 8.43 -1.02 -13.05
CA GLY A 303 8.54 -1.68 -14.36
C GLY A 303 7.17 -1.90 -15.02
N ALA A 304 6.08 -1.97 -14.25
CA ALA A 304 4.73 -2.06 -14.82
C ALA A 304 4.25 -0.75 -15.44
N LEU A 305 4.60 0.41 -14.88
CA LEU A 305 4.29 1.70 -15.47
C LEU A 305 5.14 1.97 -16.72
N LEU A 306 6.43 1.60 -16.69
CA LEU A 306 7.32 1.78 -17.85
C LEU A 306 6.95 0.85 -19.02
N MET A 307 6.52 -0.38 -18.73
CA MET A 307 6.18 -1.38 -19.75
C MET A 307 4.86 -2.08 -19.40
N PRO A 308 3.71 -1.43 -19.64
CA PRO A 308 2.41 -1.96 -19.26
C PRO A 308 1.98 -3.18 -20.10
N SER A 309 2.33 -3.20 -21.39
CA SER A 309 2.08 -4.32 -22.33
C SER A 309 2.99 -4.21 -23.56
N SER A 310 3.01 -5.22 -24.44
CA SER A 310 3.75 -5.16 -25.70
C SER A 310 3.21 -4.09 -26.67
N ASP A 311 1.91 -3.79 -26.59
CA ASP A 311 1.20 -3.03 -27.62
C ASP A 311 0.82 -1.62 -27.12
N THR A 312 1.33 -1.20 -25.96
CA THR A 312 1.03 0.10 -25.37
C THR A 312 2.29 0.76 -24.89
N LYS A 313 2.50 1.99 -25.34
CA LYS A 313 3.57 2.84 -24.85
C LYS A 313 3.39 3.06 -23.34
N GLY A 314 4.43 2.79 -22.57
CA GLY A 314 4.40 3.03 -21.13
C GLY A 314 4.60 4.49 -20.77
N MET A 315 4.58 4.73 -19.46
CA MET A 315 4.85 6.05 -18.89
C MET A 315 6.32 6.41 -19.10
N GLU A 316 6.58 7.68 -19.44
CA GLU A 316 7.94 8.20 -19.57
C GLU A 316 8.71 8.06 -18.25
N SER A 317 9.99 7.72 -18.36
CA SER A 317 10.83 7.43 -17.20
C SER A 317 10.86 8.59 -16.20
N GLU A 318 10.87 9.83 -16.69
CA GLU A 318 10.86 11.05 -15.88
C GLU A 318 9.58 11.15 -15.03
N HIS A 319 8.41 10.90 -15.61
CA HIS A 319 7.15 10.92 -14.87
C HIS A 319 7.09 9.83 -13.79
N ILE A 320 7.71 8.67 -14.02
CA ILE A 320 7.80 7.61 -12.99
C ILE A 320 8.69 8.06 -11.82
N ILE A 321 9.80 8.77 -12.10
CA ILE A 321 10.65 9.33 -11.04
C ILE A 321 9.91 10.44 -10.29
N GLU A 322 9.18 11.33 -10.97
CA GLU A 322 8.33 12.34 -10.31
C GLU A 322 7.28 11.69 -9.40
N LEU A 323 6.62 10.64 -9.86
CA LEU A 323 5.69 9.85 -9.04
C LEU A 323 6.39 9.25 -7.82
N ALA A 324 7.61 8.75 -7.97
CA ALA A 324 8.41 8.23 -6.86
C ALA A 324 8.77 9.34 -5.85
N MET A 325 9.09 10.56 -6.33
CA MET A 325 9.33 11.72 -5.47
C MET A 325 8.07 12.08 -4.68
N ASP A 326 6.93 12.19 -5.35
CA ASP A 326 5.63 12.47 -4.72
C ASP A 326 5.29 11.43 -3.64
N LYS A 327 5.54 10.15 -3.93
CA LYS A 327 5.32 9.06 -2.99
C LYS A 327 6.28 9.09 -1.80
N LEU A 328 7.53 9.53 -1.95
CA LEU A 328 8.45 9.67 -0.81
C LEU A 328 8.03 10.80 0.14
N ILE A 329 7.36 11.85 -0.33
CA ILE A 329 6.91 12.98 0.50
C ILE A 329 5.45 12.87 0.99
N GLY A 330 4.88 11.66 0.98
CA GLY A 330 3.53 11.42 1.50
C GLY A 330 2.42 11.47 0.45
N GLY A 331 2.73 11.35 -0.83
CA GLY A 331 1.75 11.42 -1.93
C GLY A 331 1.32 12.83 -2.31
N LYS A 332 2.09 13.85 -1.91
CA LYS A 332 1.88 15.24 -2.33
C LYS A 332 2.62 15.47 -3.64
N PHE A 333 2.12 16.37 -4.48
CA PHE A 333 2.87 16.83 -5.65
C PHE A 333 4.12 17.59 -5.20
N PHE A 334 5.29 17.15 -5.64
CA PHE A 334 6.59 17.73 -5.27
C PHE A 334 6.68 19.21 -5.65
N SER A 335 6.06 19.60 -6.76
CA SER A 335 5.96 20.99 -7.20
C SER A 335 5.25 21.90 -6.20
N VAL A 336 4.19 21.40 -5.54
CA VAL A 336 3.46 22.11 -4.49
C VAL A 336 4.28 22.08 -3.19
N TRP A 337 4.76 20.90 -2.80
CA TRP A 337 5.52 20.71 -1.58
C TRP A 337 6.77 21.60 -1.50
N LYS A 338 7.53 21.71 -2.59
CA LYS A 338 8.72 22.58 -2.65
C LYS A 338 8.38 24.06 -2.66
N LYS A 339 7.23 24.45 -3.23
CA LYS A 339 6.74 25.83 -3.17
C LYS A 339 6.39 26.21 -1.74
N ASP A 340 5.69 25.34 -1.01
CA ASP A 340 5.34 25.58 0.39
C ASP A 340 6.57 25.73 1.29
N LEU A 341 7.65 24.99 1.01
CA LEU A 341 8.95 25.18 1.66
C LEU A 341 9.56 26.55 1.34
N LYS A 342 9.60 26.92 0.06
CA LYS A 342 10.14 28.21 -0.40
C LYS A 342 9.39 29.39 0.22
N ASP A 343 8.06 29.30 0.26
CA ASP A 343 7.19 30.34 0.80
C ASP A 343 7.11 30.29 2.35
N SER A 344 7.92 29.44 3.00
CA SER A 344 7.96 29.24 4.46
C SER A 344 6.61 28.87 5.08
N GLN A 345 5.69 28.32 4.28
CA GLN A 345 4.39 27.82 4.73
C GLN A 345 4.49 26.44 5.38
N LYS A 346 5.61 25.76 5.15
CA LYS A 346 5.89 24.42 5.67
C LYS A 346 7.35 24.29 6.10
N LYS A 347 7.60 23.39 7.06
CA LYS A 347 8.92 22.86 7.38
C LYS A 347 8.97 21.37 7.07
N ILE A 348 10.17 20.87 6.82
CA ILE A 348 10.43 19.44 6.69
C ILE A 348 10.36 18.83 8.09
N ASP A 349 9.60 17.76 8.26
CA ASP A 349 9.49 17.06 9.54
C ASP A 349 10.34 15.78 9.59
N ILE A 350 10.33 15.11 10.74
CA ILE A 350 11.06 13.86 10.95
C ILE A 350 10.58 12.76 9.99
N LEU A 351 9.26 12.63 9.76
CA LEU A 351 8.72 11.58 8.91
C LEU A 351 9.20 11.75 7.47
N GLU A 352 9.07 12.97 6.93
CA GLU A 352 9.56 13.33 5.60
C GLU A 352 11.08 13.16 5.49
N THR A 353 11.83 13.52 6.52
CA THR A 353 13.29 13.34 6.53
C THR A 353 13.70 11.87 6.46
N LEU A 354 13.07 11.02 7.26
CA LEU A 354 13.35 9.57 7.27
C LEU A 354 12.98 8.93 5.93
N ALA A 355 11.89 9.40 5.31
CA ALA A 355 11.46 8.97 4.00
C ALA A 355 12.41 9.40 2.88
N ILE A 356 12.80 10.68 2.84
CA ILE A 356 13.67 11.25 1.81
C ILE A 356 15.06 10.64 1.91
N LEU A 357 15.63 10.53 3.10
CA LEU A 357 17.00 10.02 3.28
C LEU A 357 17.08 8.49 3.29
N GLY A 358 15.99 7.81 3.65
CA GLY A 358 15.92 6.35 3.81
C GLY A 358 16.48 5.53 2.64
N PRO A 359 16.05 5.78 1.39
CA PRO A 359 16.52 5.04 0.22
C PRO A 359 18.04 5.04 0.00
N ARG A 360 18.75 6.05 0.51
CA ARG A 360 20.18 6.25 0.24
C ARG A 360 21.07 6.05 1.47
N LEU A 361 20.58 6.37 2.67
CA LEU A 361 21.35 6.25 3.93
C LEU A 361 21.15 4.94 4.66
N CYS A 362 20.20 4.09 4.22
CA CYS A 362 19.81 2.85 4.88
C CYS A 362 19.46 3.08 6.36
N ILE A 363 18.51 4.00 6.61
CA ILE A 363 18.13 4.41 7.97
C ILE A 363 17.28 3.31 8.63
N GLU A 364 17.78 2.80 9.75
CA GLU A 364 17.06 1.85 10.60
C GLU A 364 16.16 2.59 11.59
N VAL A 365 14.85 2.44 11.39
CA VAL A 365 13.83 3.03 12.26
C VAL A 365 13.49 2.02 13.34
N ALA A 366 13.53 2.48 14.59
CA ALA A 366 13.26 1.66 15.76
C ALA A 366 11.84 1.07 15.68
N PRO A 367 11.64 -0.25 15.91
CA PRO A 367 10.32 -0.89 15.75
C PRO A 367 9.21 -0.32 16.65
N GLN A 368 9.58 0.27 17.79
CA GLN A 368 8.71 0.95 18.74
C GLN A 368 8.31 2.36 18.35
N SER A 369 8.89 2.89 17.28
CA SER A 369 8.63 4.24 16.82
C SER A 369 7.23 4.36 16.25
N GLY A 370 6.47 5.37 16.67
CA GLY A 370 5.20 5.74 16.03
C GLY A 370 5.34 6.09 14.55
N TYR A 371 6.56 6.46 14.10
CA TYR A 371 6.84 6.75 12.70
C TYR A 371 6.93 5.49 11.82
N ALA A 372 7.21 4.30 12.37
CA ALA A 372 7.37 3.08 11.60
C ALA A 372 6.12 2.73 10.75
N PRO A 373 4.91 2.63 11.33
CA PRO A 373 3.70 2.39 10.54
C PRO A 373 3.33 3.56 9.61
N ASP A 374 3.63 4.80 9.99
CA ASP A 374 3.36 5.98 9.14
C ASP A 374 4.24 5.99 7.89
N LEU A 375 5.52 5.58 8.02
CA LEU A 375 6.43 5.44 6.89
C LEU A 375 5.98 4.35 5.90
N ILE A 376 5.38 3.26 6.41
CA ILE A 376 4.79 2.23 5.54
C ILE A 376 3.60 2.81 4.78
N ALA A 377 2.74 3.51 5.51
CA ALA A 377 1.49 4.01 4.97
C ALA A 377 1.69 5.13 3.93
N ASN A 378 2.60 6.06 4.23
CA ASN A 378 2.68 7.31 3.47
C ASN A 378 3.96 7.43 2.63
N ASN A 379 5.02 6.70 2.96
CA ASN A 379 6.37 7.01 2.45
C ASN A 379 7.09 5.80 1.85
N MET A 380 6.34 4.83 1.33
CA MET A 380 6.86 3.69 0.57
C MET A 380 7.73 2.70 1.37
N ARG A 381 7.86 2.84 2.69
CA ARG A 381 8.68 1.92 3.49
C ARG A 381 8.04 0.55 3.62
N LEU A 382 8.83 -0.52 3.49
CA LEU A 382 8.28 -1.86 3.55
C LEU A 382 8.06 -2.32 5.00
N CYS A 383 6.94 -3.03 5.22
CA CYS A 383 6.67 -3.77 6.43
C CYS A 383 7.37 -5.14 6.34
N ILE A 384 8.25 -5.44 7.30
CA ILE A 384 9.02 -6.69 7.36
C ILE A 384 8.45 -7.63 8.42
N ASN A 385 8.03 -7.09 9.55
CA ASN A 385 7.43 -7.87 10.62
C ASN A 385 6.46 -7.02 11.45
N ILE A 386 5.40 -7.65 11.93
CA ILE A 386 4.49 -7.10 12.94
C ILE A 386 4.49 -8.10 14.07
N LEU A 387 4.92 -7.67 15.27
CA LEU A 387 4.96 -8.56 16.43
C LEU A 387 3.54 -9.01 16.81
N GLU A 388 3.41 -10.18 17.45
CA GLU A 388 2.12 -10.79 17.81
C GLU A 388 1.24 -9.85 18.64
N ASP A 389 1.85 -9.05 19.53
CA ASP A 389 1.15 -8.07 20.35
C ASP A 389 0.85 -6.74 19.63
N ARG A 390 1.28 -6.59 18.38
CA ARG A 390 1.07 -5.44 17.49
C ARG A 390 1.67 -4.11 18.00
N LYS A 391 2.51 -4.13 19.03
CA LYS A 391 3.17 -2.91 19.56
C LYS A 391 4.33 -2.44 18.72
N TYR A 392 4.95 -3.37 17.99
CA TYR A 392 6.20 -3.14 17.29
C TYR A 392 6.06 -3.53 15.82
N VAL A 393 6.51 -2.63 14.95
CA VAL A 393 6.49 -2.82 13.50
C VAL A 393 7.90 -2.67 12.98
N VAL A 394 8.48 -3.77 12.49
CA VAL A 394 9.80 -3.77 11.88
C VAL A 394 9.67 -3.36 10.42
N THR A 395 10.44 -2.35 10.02
CA THR A 395 10.31 -1.73 8.69
C THR A 395 11.66 -1.53 8.03
N SER A 396 11.69 -1.65 6.70
CA SER A 396 12.92 -1.50 5.92
C SER A 396 12.67 -0.73 4.62
N MET A 397 13.72 -0.09 4.13
CA MET A 397 13.82 0.40 2.76
C MET A 397 14.83 -0.50 2.05
N PRO A 398 14.39 -1.54 1.32
CA PRO A 398 15.32 -2.34 0.53
C PRO A 398 15.91 -1.49 -0.61
N THR A 399 16.91 -2.05 -1.29
CA THR A 399 17.50 -1.41 -2.47
C THR A 399 16.44 -1.24 -3.56
N GLU A 400 16.08 0.02 -3.83
CA GLU A 400 15.18 0.39 -4.92
C GLU A 400 15.79 1.56 -5.70
N PRO A 401 16.39 1.32 -6.88
CA PRO A 401 17.07 2.35 -7.65
C PRO A 401 16.18 3.56 -7.95
N VAL A 402 14.90 3.32 -8.27
CA VAL A 402 13.89 4.37 -8.52
C VAL A 402 13.70 5.28 -7.31
N LEU A 403 13.58 4.72 -6.10
CA LEU A 403 13.44 5.52 -4.88
C LEU A 403 14.77 6.21 -4.49
N ALA A 404 15.90 5.59 -4.78
CA ALA A 404 17.21 6.19 -4.55
C ALA A 404 17.46 7.40 -5.46
N GLU A 405 17.07 7.32 -6.73
CA GLU A 405 17.09 8.43 -7.68
C GLU A 405 16.13 9.54 -7.25
N ALA A 406 14.88 9.21 -6.93
CA ALA A 406 13.90 10.18 -6.46
C ALA A 406 14.39 10.92 -5.19
N SER A 407 14.95 10.18 -4.24
CA SER A 407 15.61 10.73 -3.05
C SER A 407 16.75 11.69 -3.41
N ALA A 408 17.62 11.30 -4.34
CA ALA A 408 18.73 12.14 -4.78
C ALA A 408 18.23 13.45 -5.40
N ARG A 409 17.20 13.41 -6.25
CA ARG A 409 16.62 14.60 -6.87
C ARG A 409 15.98 15.54 -5.86
N ILE A 410 15.25 15.01 -4.87
CA ILE A 410 14.68 15.82 -3.77
C ILE A 410 15.80 16.48 -2.96
N MET A 411 16.81 15.70 -2.53
CA MET A 411 17.92 16.21 -1.72
C MET A 411 18.74 17.30 -2.43
N ASN A 412 18.77 17.26 -3.75
CA ASN A 412 19.57 18.16 -4.58
C ASN A 412 18.77 19.33 -5.19
N ASP A 413 17.46 19.40 -4.97
CA ASP A 413 16.64 20.53 -5.39
C ASP A 413 17.06 21.80 -4.61
N PRO A 414 17.29 22.95 -5.28
CA PRO A 414 17.74 24.19 -4.65
C PRO A 414 16.84 24.71 -3.52
N HIS A 415 15.56 24.31 -3.49
CA HIS A 415 14.61 24.73 -2.47
C HIS A 415 14.60 23.81 -1.25
N VAL A 416 15.32 22.69 -1.29
CA VAL A 416 15.41 21.73 -0.19
C VAL A 416 16.73 21.94 0.55
N SER A 417 16.63 22.35 1.82
CA SER A 417 17.81 22.55 2.67
C SER A 417 18.33 21.22 3.21
N LEU A 418 19.50 20.79 2.75
CA LEU A 418 20.20 19.62 3.29
C LEU A 418 20.47 19.78 4.80
N THR A 419 20.79 21.00 5.25
CA THR A 419 20.97 21.30 6.68
C THR A 419 19.70 21.03 7.48
N GLU A 420 18.52 21.35 6.94
CA GLU A 420 17.25 21.06 7.61
C GLU A 420 17.00 19.55 7.71
N LEU A 421 17.25 18.79 6.63
CA LEU A 421 17.18 17.33 6.65
C LEU A 421 18.12 16.72 7.71
N ILE A 422 19.36 17.21 7.82
CA ILE A 422 20.32 16.76 8.83
C ILE A 422 19.84 17.09 10.25
N ASN A 423 19.29 18.30 10.45
CA ASN A 423 18.76 18.71 11.75
C ASN A 423 17.60 17.81 12.20
N GLN A 424 16.67 17.50 11.31
CA GLN A 424 15.55 16.59 11.60
C GLN A 424 16.03 15.15 11.83
N LEU A 425 17.05 14.68 11.10
CA LEU A 425 17.66 13.36 11.35
C LEU A 425 18.34 13.31 12.72
N SER A 426 19.05 14.37 13.10
CA SER A 426 19.65 14.52 14.43
C SER A 426 18.59 14.51 15.52
N GLU A 427 17.46 15.18 15.29
CA GLU A 427 16.31 15.16 16.19
C GLU A 427 15.68 13.77 16.31
N ALA A 428 15.54 13.03 15.21
CA ALA A 428 15.07 11.65 15.20
C ALA A 428 15.97 10.73 16.04
N LEU A 429 17.29 10.89 15.94
CA LEU A 429 18.28 10.18 16.76
C LEU A 429 18.18 10.53 18.24
N LYS A 430 17.92 11.80 18.58
CA LYS A 430 17.72 12.23 19.98
C LYS A 430 16.44 11.66 20.58
N LYS A 431 15.38 11.55 19.77
CA LYS A 431 14.08 10.99 20.17
C LYS A 431 14.04 9.46 20.20
N GLY A 432 15.12 8.77 19.82
CA GLY A 432 15.16 7.31 19.73
C GLY A 432 14.29 6.72 18.62
N VAL A 433 13.96 7.53 17.60
CA VAL A 433 13.21 7.10 16.41
C VAL A 433 14.09 6.28 15.48
N VAL A 434 15.37 6.65 15.42
CA VAL A 434 16.43 5.96 14.65
C VAL A 434 17.39 5.33 15.63
N GLU A 435 17.86 4.12 15.34
CA GLU A 435 18.81 3.44 16.22
C GLU A 435 20.14 4.22 16.35
N ALA A 436 20.58 4.42 17.58
CA ALA A 436 21.73 5.29 17.88
C ALA A 436 23.09 4.68 17.48
N GLY A 437 23.14 3.38 17.18
CA GLY A 437 24.37 2.61 16.96
C GLY A 437 25.17 2.99 15.71
N TYR A 438 24.60 3.77 14.78
CA TYR A 438 25.19 4.02 13.46
C TYR A 438 25.50 5.49 13.15
N ARG A 439 25.69 6.36 14.15
CA ARG A 439 25.86 7.80 13.89
C ARG A 439 27.07 8.11 12.99
N GLY A 440 28.21 7.47 13.26
CA GLY A 440 29.42 7.66 12.46
C GLY A 440 29.25 7.15 11.02
N GLU A 441 28.60 6.00 10.88
CA GLU A 441 28.29 5.35 9.61
C GLU A 441 27.31 6.19 8.78
N LEU A 442 26.27 6.74 9.41
CA LEU A 442 25.32 7.65 8.76
C LEU A 442 26.01 8.93 8.29
N THR A 443 26.89 9.52 9.11
CA THR A 443 27.69 10.67 8.69
C THR A 443 28.62 10.31 7.51
N ALA A 444 29.31 9.17 7.58
CA ALA A 444 30.17 8.72 6.48
C ALA A 444 29.36 8.48 5.19
N ARG A 445 28.23 7.78 5.25
CA ARG A 445 27.33 7.57 4.11
C ARG A 445 26.87 8.89 3.51
N LEU A 446 26.48 9.86 4.35
CA LEU A 446 26.05 11.17 3.87
C LEU A 446 27.16 11.93 3.14
N LEU A 447 28.39 11.91 3.67
CA LEU A 447 29.55 12.53 3.02
C LEU A 447 29.84 11.88 1.66
N LEU A 448 29.81 10.55 1.60
CA LEU A 448 30.02 9.79 0.36
C LEU A 448 28.93 10.09 -0.68
N LEU A 449 27.66 10.15 -0.28
CA LEU A 449 26.56 10.50 -1.19
C LEU A 449 26.64 11.94 -1.67
N ASN A 450 27.01 12.87 -0.78
CA ASN A 450 27.15 14.28 -1.17
C ASN A 450 28.29 14.47 -2.19
N ALA A 451 29.41 13.77 -2.00
CA ALA A 451 30.50 13.77 -2.99
C ALA A 451 30.02 13.20 -4.33
N TRP A 452 29.28 12.09 -4.31
CA TRP A 452 28.69 11.50 -5.52
C TRP A 452 27.77 12.50 -6.23
N ASP A 453 26.84 13.13 -5.52
CA ASP A 453 25.88 14.09 -6.08
C ASP A 453 26.58 15.31 -6.68
N CYS A 454 27.65 15.79 -6.05
CA CYS A 454 28.47 16.87 -6.60
C CYS A 454 29.11 16.47 -7.95
N CYS A 455 29.59 15.23 -8.10
CA CYS A 455 30.09 14.74 -9.39
C CYS A 455 29.01 14.74 -10.47
N ILE A 456 27.82 14.22 -10.13
CA ILE A 456 26.68 14.15 -11.05
C ILE A 456 26.26 15.55 -11.50
N LYS A 457 26.12 16.50 -10.57
CA LYS A 457 25.79 17.90 -10.88
C LYS A 457 26.78 18.54 -11.86
N LYS A 458 28.08 18.42 -11.58
CA LYS A 458 29.15 18.95 -12.46
C LYS A 458 29.11 18.32 -13.85
N LYS A 459 28.80 17.03 -13.94
CA LYS A 459 28.66 16.32 -15.22
C LYS A 459 27.45 16.83 -16.01
N ASN A 460 26.30 17.00 -15.35
CA ASN A 460 25.09 17.56 -15.97
C ASN A 460 25.30 18.98 -16.49
N GLU A 461 26.04 19.82 -15.77
CA GLU A 461 26.37 21.18 -16.22
C GLU A 461 27.25 21.19 -17.48
N LYS A 462 28.18 20.23 -17.60
CA LYS A 462 29.04 20.06 -18.78
C LYS A 462 28.30 19.46 -19.99
N GLU A 463 27.32 18.58 -19.75
CA GLU A 463 26.58 17.82 -20.78
C GLU A 463 25.28 18.50 -21.26
N LYS A 464 24.91 19.68 -20.74
CA LYS A 464 23.78 20.52 -21.21
C LYS A 464 23.82 20.88 -22.71
N SER A 465 24.85 20.47 -23.44
CA SER A 465 25.01 20.62 -24.90
C SER A 465 24.46 19.43 -25.72
N PHE A 466 24.01 18.35 -25.08
CA PHE A 466 23.39 17.20 -25.77
C PHE A 466 21.99 16.92 -25.20
N ASP A 467 21.05 16.67 -26.11
CA ASP A 467 19.59 16.52 -25.93
C ASP A 467 19.19 15.20 -25.22
N ASP A 468 20.00 14.72 -24.27
CA ASP A 468 19.78 13.44 -23.59
C ASP A 468 18.97 13.64 -22.29
N THR A 469 17.66 13.80 -22.45
CA THR A 469 16.67 13.90 -21.36
C THR A 469 16.43 12.58 -20.61
N ASP A 470 17.04 11.46 -21.03
CA ASP A 470 16.69 10.11 -20.56
C ASP A 470 17.72 9.44 -19.62
N ILE A 471 18.83 10.09 -19.25
CA ILE A 471 19.85 9.42 -18.43
C ILE A 471 19.53 9.53 -16.94
N ILE A 472 18.73 8.58 -16.47
CA ILE A 472 18.54 8.26 -15.06
C ILE A 472 19.76 7.49 -14.56
N PHE A 473 20.33 7.92 -13.44
CA PHE A 473 21.49 7.30 -12.79
C PHE A 473 22.78 7.30 -13.63
N ARG A 474 23.73 8.18 -13.29
CA ARG A 474 24.99 8.33 -14.04
C ARG A 474 26.15 7.70 -13.28
N PHE A 475 26.98 6.94 -13.99
CA PHE A 475 28.24 6.42 -13.43
C PHE A 475 29.24 7.56 -13.21
N VAL A 476 29.95 7.48 -12.09
CA VAL A 476 31.03 8.39 -11.70
C VAL A 476 32.34 7.61 -11.71
N THR A 477 33.39 8.21 -12.27
CA THR A 477 34.73 7.59 -12.22
C THR A 477 35.28 7.67 -10.80
N ILE A 478 36.18 6.75 -10.43
CA ILE A 478 36.85 6.81 -9.12
C ILE A 478 37.60 8.14 -8.96
N GLU A 479 38.19 8.64 -10.05
CA GLU A 479 38.90 9.91 -10.07
C GLU A 479 37.97 11.09 -9.71
N ASP A 480 36.87 11.26 -10.47
CA ASP A 480 35.90 12.34 -10.23
C ASP A 480 35.32 12.28 -8.82
N PHE A 481 35.03 11.07 -8.33
CA PHE A 481 34.49 10.83 -7.01
C PHE A 481 35.47 11.26 -5.91
N LEU A 482 36.73 10.81 -5.97
CA LEU A 482 37.75 11.17 -5.00
C LEU A 482 38.10 12.66 -5.04
N ARG A 483 38.11 13.26 -6.24
CA ARG A 483 38.28 14.71 -6.41
C ARG A 483 37.15 15.51 -5.77
N SER A 484 35.93 14.97 -5.75
CA SER A 484 34.81 15.62 -5.06
C SER A 484 34.74 15.34 -3.57
N LEU A 485 35.28 14.21 -3.10
CA LEU A 485 35.22 13.79 -1.70
C LEU A 485 36.33 14.43 -0.84
N LEU A 486 37.53 14.56 -1.40
CA LEU A 486 38.73 14.98 -0.68
C LEU A 486 38.99 16.47 -0.84
N ALA A 487 39.62 17.08 0.16
CA ALA A 487 40.17 18.42 0.02
C ALA A 487 41.32 18.43 -1.01
N ASP A 488 41.48 19.55 -1.74
CA ASP A 488 42.42 19.67 -2.86
C ASP A 488 43.84 19.23 -2.50
N ASN A 489 44.35 19.69 -1.34
CA ASN A 489 45.68 19.34 -0.83
C ASN A 489 45.88 17.86 -0.48
N VAL A 490 44.79 17.12 -0.23
CA VAL A 490 44.81 15.67 -0.01
C VAL A 490 44.73 14.94 -1.34
N TYR A 491 43.89 15.41 -2.25
CA TYR A 491 43.71 14.84 -3.58
C TYR A 491 45.00 14.89 -4.41
N GLU A 492 45.71 16.03 -4.43
CA GLU A 492 46.99 16.21 -5.12
C GLU A 492 48.05 15.16 -4.73
N LYS A 493 48.03 14.69 -3.47
CA LYS A 493 48.96 13.67 -2.98
C LYS A 493 48.70 12.28 -3.55
N ILE A 494 47.48 12.02 -4.04
CA ILE A 494 47.06 10.72 -4.56
C ILE A 494 46.80 10.74 -6.07
N GLU A 495 46.66 11.91 -6.71
CA GLU A 495 46.37 12.09 -8.14
C GLU A 495 47.34 11.29 -9.02
N ASN A 496 48.65 11.42 -8.78
CA ASN A 496 49.70 10.67 -9.49
C ASN A 496 49.58 9.13 -9.41
N ARG A 497 48.81 8.61 -8.44
CA ARG A 497 48.55 7.16 -8.29
C ARG A 497 47.30 6.70 -9.06
N LEU A 498 46.40 7.63 -9.39
CA LEU A 498 45.16 7.36 -10.13
C LEU A 498 45.40 7.36 -11.64
N GLU A 499 46.32 8.18 -12.14
CA GLU A 499 46.69 8.28 -13.57
C GLU A 499 47.44 7.05 -14.13
N LYS A 500 47.88 6.12 -13.26
CA LYS A 500 48.75 4.98 -13.64
C LYS A 500 48.01 3.65 -13.91
N LYS A 501 46.71 3.66 -14.23
CA LYS A 501 45.94 2.44 -14.51
C LYS A 501 45.17 2.48 -15.81
#